data_AF-A0A4Q6DVN7-F1
#
_entry.id   AF-A0A4Q6DVN7-F1
#
_cell.length_a   1.000
_cell.length_b   1.000
_cell.length_c   1.000
_cell.angle_alpha   90.00
_cell.angle_beta   90.00
_cell.angle_gamma   90.00
#
_symmetry.space_group_name_H-M   'P 1'
#
loop_
_entity.id
_entity.type
_entity.pdbx_description
1 polymer ?
#
loop_
_entity_poly.entity_id
_entity_poly.type
_entity_poly.pdbx_seq_one_letter_code
_entity_poly.pdbx_strand_id
1 'polypeptide(L)'
;MEKHEDLFARIQRLKKEKNAVILAHYYQDPDIQDVADYLGDSLGLAQEAAKTNADVILFAGVHFMAETAKILNPSRTVLLPDLEAGCSLADSCPVDQFKAFKAKYPDHLVVSYINCTAAVKAESDYICTSPNAVKIVASIPKDKGIIFAPDRNLGRWVMQQTGREDMVLWQGAC
;
A
#
# COMPACT_ATOMS: atom_id res chain seq x y z
N MET A 1 -14.90 31.25 -28.31
CA MET A 1 -13.71 30.38 -28.23
C MET A 1 -13.39 30.23 -26.75
N GLU A 2 -13.83 29.14 -26.13
CA GLU A 2 -13.41 28.83 -24.76
C GLU A 2 -11.88 28.74 -24.76
N LYS A 3 -11.22 29.56 -23.95
CA LYS A 3 -9.79 29.36 -23.67
C LYS A 3 -9.70 28.01 -22.99
N HIS A 4 -9.20 27.01 -23.70
CA HIS A 4 -8.84 25.74 -23.10
C HIS A 4 -7.80 26.04 -22.01
N GLU A 5 -8.22 25.93 -20.76
CA GLU A 5 -7.34 26.16 -19.61
C GLU A 5 -6.24 25.09 -19.66
N ASP A 6 -4.99 25.54 -19.50
CA ASP A 6 -3.85 24.64 -19.34
C ASP A 6 -4.08 23.69 -18.16
N LEU A 7 -3.87 22.38 -18.37
CA LEU A 7 -4.20 21.36 -17.38
C LEU A 7 -3.37 21.52 -16.11
N PHE A 8 -2.09 21.88 -16.22
CA PHE A 8 -1.22 22.12 -15.07
C PHE A 8 -1.74 23.30 -14.24
N ALA A 9 -2.06 24.43 -14.89
CA ALA A 9 -2.66 25.58 -14.22
C ALA A 9 -3.99 25.22 -13.52
N ARG A 10 -4.85 24.44 -14.19
CA ARG A 10 -6.14 23.99 -13.63
C ARG A 10 -5.95 23.08 -12.40
N ILE A 11 -5.00 22.14 -12.46
CA ILE A 11 -4.66 21.25 -11.33
C ILE A 11 -4.18 22.08 -10.14
N GLN A 12 -3.26 23.03 -10.35
CA GLN A 12 -2.74 23.87 -9.28
C GLN A 12 -3.83 24.76 -8.66
N ARG A 13 -4.76 25.28 -9.46
CA ARG A 13 -5.92 26.02 -8.95
C ARG A 13 -6.82 25.14 -8.09
N LEU A 14 -7.25 24.00 -8.62
CA LEU A 14 -8.15 23.07 -7.91
C LEU A 14 -7.52 22.51 -6.64
N LYS A 15 -6.20 22.27 -6.66
CA LYS A 15 -5.45 21.83 -5.49
C LYS A 15 -5.58 22.83 -4.34
N LYS A 16 -5.42 24.13 -4.62
CA LYS A 16 -5.59 25.20 -3.63
C LYS A 16 -7.04 25.35 -3.17
N GLU A 17 -7.98 25.40 -4.12
CA GLU A 17 -9.41 25.58 -3.82
C GLU A 17 -9.98 24.47 -2.94
N LYS A 18 -9.50 23.24 -3.13
CA LYS A 18 -9.96 22.06 -2.39
C LYS A 18 -9.11 21.72 -1.17
N ASN A 19 -8.08 22.51 -0.87
CA ASN A 19 -7.06 22.18 0.12
C ASN A 19 -6.59 20.72 -0.05
N ALA A 20 -6.18 20.38 -1.27
CA ALA A 20 -5.80 19.03 -1.65
C ALA A 20 -4.28 18.85 -1.62
N VAL A 21 -3.85 17.61 -1.37
CA VAL A 21 -2.48 17.15 -1.58
C VAL A 21 -2.47 16.07 -2.66
N ILE A 22 -1.49 16.11 -3.55
CA ILE A 22 -1.27 15.09 -4.58
C ILE A 22 -0.08 14.23 -4.14
N LEU A 23 -0.35 12.94 -3.91
CA LEU A 23 0.65 11.94 -3.56
C LEU A 23 0.87 11.03 -4.77
N ALA A 24 2.08 10.97 -5.30
CA ALA A 24 2.40 10.19 -6.50
C ALA A 24 3.43 9.09 -6.24
N HIS A 25 3.19 7.91 -6.80
CA HIS A 25 4.18 6.84 -6.82
C HIS A 25 5.25 7.09 -7.89
N TYR A 26 6.47 6.60 -7.68
CA TYR A 26 7.58 6.70 -8.64
C TYR A 26 7.30 6.14 -10.04
N TYR A 27 6.23 5.34 -10.21
CA TYR A 27 5.86 4.73 -11.49
C TYR A 27 4.85 5.55 -12.30
N GLN A 28 4.45 6.72 -11.81
CA GLN A 28 3.57 7.63 -12.56
C GLN A 28 4.32 8.31 -13.72
N ASP A 29 3.57 8.76 -14.72
CA ASP A 29 4.14 9.52 -15.84
C ASP A 29 4.79 10.83 -15.37
N PRO A 30 5.85 11.32 -16.04
CA PRO A 30 6.58 12.52 -15.63
C PRO A 30 5.68 13.74 -15.34
N ASP A 31 4.70 14.00 -16.20
CA ASP A 31 3.76 15.12 -16.05
C ASP A 31 2.93 15.03 -14.75
N ILE A 32 2.64 13.82 -14.27
CA ILE A 32 1.95 13.58 -13.00
C ILE A 32 2.91 13.79 -11.83
N GLN A 33 4.16 13.36 -11.97
CA GLN A 33 5.19 13.60 -10.96
C GLN A 33 5.44 15.11 -10.77
N ASP A 34 5.45 15.89 -11.84
CA ASP A 34 5.68 17.34 -11.82
C ASP A 34 4.60 18.13 -11.06
N VAL A 35 3.36 17.61 -10.99
CA VAL A 35 2.26 18.25 -10.24
C VAL A 35 2.11 17.73 -8.81
N ALA A 36 2.81 16.65 -8.45
CA ALA A 36 2.72 16.03 -7.13
C ALA A 36 3.33 16.92 -6.04
N ASP A 37 2.72 16.89 -4.85
CA ASP A 37 3.30 17.54 -3.66
C ASP A 37 4.31 16.63 -2.97
N TYR A 38 4.18 15.32 -3.16
CA TYR A 38 5.11 14.33 -2.69
C TYR A 38 5.22 13.15 -3.66
N LEU A 39 6.45 12.79 -3.98
CA LEU A 39 6.81 11.66 -4.83
C LEU A 39 7.55 10.61 -3.99
N GLY A 40 7.02 9.39 -3.91
CA GLY A 40 7.53 8.38 -2.98
C GLY A 40 7.27 6.93 -3.36
N ASP A 41 7.87 6.03 -2.59
CA ASP A 41 7.49 4.62 -2.56
C ASP A 41 6.24 4.40 -1.71
N SER A 42 5.78 3.15 -1.59
CA SER A 42 4.57 2.84 -0.81
C SER A 42 4.67 3.22 0.67
N LEU A 43 5.87 3.15 1.28
CA LEU A 43 6.06 3.49 2.69
C LEU A 43 6.03 5.01 2.89
N GLY A 44 6.78 5.74 2.07
CA GLY A 44 6.81 7.20 2.10
C GLY A 44 5.42 7.78 1.87
N LEU A 45 4.70 7.29 0.87
CA LEU A 45 3.33 7.75 0.58
C LEU A 45 2.37 7.49 1.74
N ALA A 46 2.45 6.32 2.39
CA ALA A 46 1.62 6.03 3.57
C ALA A 46 1.95 6.97 4.74
N GLN A 47 3.24 7.28 4.96
CA GLN A 47 3.67 8.20 6.00
C GLN A 47 3.21 9.65 5.72
N GLU A 48 3.33 10.12 4.48
CA GLU A 48 2.88 11.46 4.11
C GLU A 48 1.36 11.59 4.13
N ALA A 49 0.64 10.56 3.70
CA ALA A 49 -0.81 10.48 3.87
C ALA A 49 -1.21 10.58 5.35
N ALA A 50 -0.46 9.98 6.29
CA ALA A 50 -0.76 10.06 7.72
C ALA A 50 -0.46 11.44 8.35
N LYS A 51 0.53 12.16 7.83
CA LYS A 51 0.98 13.45 8.37
C LYS A 51 0.21 14.66 7.81
N THR A 52 -0.44 14.50 6.66
CA THR A 52 -1.06 15.63 5.96
C THR A 52 -2.23 16.23 6.74
N ASN A 53 -2.38 17.56 6.60
CA ASN A 53 -3.53 18.31 7.10
C ASN A 53 -4.48 18.75 5.97
N ALA A 54 -4.25 18.29 4.74
CA ALA A 54 -5.13 18.53 3.60
C ALA A 54 -6.52 17.89 3.84
N ASP A 55 -7.56 18.48 3.26
CA ASP A 55 -8.93 17.95 3.32
C ASP A 55 -9.15 16.83 2.29
N VAL A 56 -8.40 16.90 1.19
CA VAL A 56 -8.46 15.95 0.07
C VAL A 56 -7.07 15.38 -0.20
N ILE A 57 -6.97 14.07 -0.33
CA ILE A 57 -5.78 13.37 -0.82
C ILE A 57 -6.10 12.83 -2.21
N LEU A 58 -5.46 13.36 -3.24
CA LEU A 58 -5.48 12.75 -4.57
C LEU A 58 -4.28 11.80 -4.65
N PHE A 59 -4.57 10.52 -4.78
CA PHE A 59 -3.56 9.47 -4.81
C PHE A 59 -3.30 9.03 -6.25
N ALA A 60 -2.18 9.45 -6.82
CA ALA A 60 -1.70 9.04 -8.12
C ALA A 60 -0.88 7.75 -8.00
N GLY A 61 -1.59 6.63 -7.95
CA GLY A 61 -1.04 5.29 -7.75
C GLY A 61 -2.08 4.22 -8.05
N VAL A 62 -1.96 3.07 -7.37
CA VAL A 62 -2.88 1.93 -7.52
C VAL A 62 -3.84 1.82 -6.34
N HIS A 63 -4.92 1.06 -6.54
CA HIS A 63 -6.08 0.98 -5.66
C HIS A 63 -5.73 0.71 -4.19
N PHE A 64 -4.90 -0.30 -3.91
CA PHE A 64 -4.55 -0.65 -2.52
C PHE A 64 -3.77 0.45 -1.79
N MET A 65 -3.05 1.32 -2.52
CA MET A 65 -2.31 2.43 -1.93
C MET A 65 -3.28 3.55 -1.52
N ALA A 66 -4.26 3.85 -2.39
CA ALA A 66 -5.35 4.77 -2.08
C ALA A 66 -6.21 4.26 -0.91
N GLU A 67 -6.52 2.97 -0.87
CA GLU A 67 -7.18 2.33 0.29
C GLU A 67 -6.37 2.53 1.56
N THR A 68 -5.05 2.37 1.51
CA THR A 68 -4.17 2.58 2.67
C THR A 68 -4.22 4.03 3.15
N ALA A 69 -4.16 5.00 2.23
CA ALA A 69 -4.34 6.41 2.58
C ALA A 69 -5.71 6.67 3.23
N LYS A 70 -6.77 6.01 2.75
CA LYS A 70 -8.12 6.15 3.32
C LYS A 70 -8.25 5.50 4.70
N ILE A 71 -7.62 4.35 4.92
CA ILE A 71 -7.56 3.68 6.24
C ILE A 71 -6.87 4.59 7.27
N LEU A 72 -5.77 5.23 6.89
CA LEU A 72 -5.03 6.16 7.75
C LEU A 72 -5.77 7.50 7.95
N ASN A 73 -6.70 7.84 7.05
CA ASN A 73 -7.44 9.11 7.04
C ASN A 73 -8.95 8.90 6.87
N PRO A 74 -9.63 8.29 7.86
CA PRO A 74 -11.02 7.86 7.71
C PRO A 74 -12.00 9.01 7.45
N SER A 75 -11.73 10.20 7.98
CA SER A 75 -12.57 11.39 7.81
C SER A 75 -12.26 12.21 6.55
N ARG A 76 -11.07 12.08 5.95
CA ARG A 76 -10.66 12.86 4.78
C ARG A 76 -11.16 12.25 3.49
N THR A 77 -11.30 13.07 2.46
CA THR A 77 -11.63 12.57 1.12
C THR A 77 -10.36 12.02 0.48
N VAL A 78 -10.39 10.78 -0.01
CA VAL A 78 -9.30 10.19 -0.79
C VAL A 78 -9.82 9.89 -2.19
N LEU A 79 -9.15 10.42 -3.20
CA LEU A 79 -9.50 10.27 -4.60
C LEU A 79 -8.44 9.45 -5.31
N LEU A 80 -8.88 8.45 -6.06
CA LEU A 80 -8.05 7.71 -7.01
C LEU A 80 -8.55 8.09 -8.42
N PRO A 81 -7.71 8.66 -9.30
CA PRO A 81 -8.15 9.10 -10.63
C PRO A 81 -8.75 8.00 -11.50
N ASP A 82 -8.28 6.77 -11.34
CA ASP A 82 -8.74 5.59 -12.06
C ASP A 82 -8.90 4.39 -11.11
N LEU A 83 -10.14 3.93 -10.95
CA LEU A 83 -10.45 2.78 -10.09
C LEU A 83 -9.96 1.44 -10.66
N GLU A 84 -9.67 1.38 -11.97
CA GLU A 84 -9.13 0.18 -12.62
C GLU A 84 -7.61 0.05 -12.45
N ALA A 85 -6.94 1.03 -11.82
CA ALA A 85 -5.53 0.98 -11.48
C ALA A 85 -5.25 -0.08 -10.40
N GLY A 86 -5.18 -1.35 -10.81
CA GLY A 86 -5.02 -2.52 -9.94
C GLY A 86 -3.57 -2.95 -9.68
N CYS A 87 -3.42 -4.09 -9.01
CA CYS A 87 -2.12 -4.72 -8.76
C CYS A 87 -2.29 -6.24 -8.78
N SER A 88 -1.70 -6.89 -9.79
CA SER A 88 -1.78 -8.35 -9.98
C SER A 88 -1.40 -9.15 -8.74
N LEU A 89 -0.40 -8.67 -7.98
CA LEU A 89 0.01 -9.29 -6.73
C LEU A 89 -1.08 -9.19 -5.65
N ALA A 90 -1.72 -8.04 -5.51
CA ALA A 90 -2.83 -7.88 -4.56
C ALA A 90 -4.02 -8.77 -4.96
N ASP A 91 -4.33 -8.84 -6.25
CA ASP A 91 -5.40 -9.66 -6.81
C ASP A 91 -5.12 -11.17 -6.65
N SER A 92 -3.85 -11.56 -6.59
CA SER A 92 -3.43 -12.95 -6.36
C SER A 92 -3.71 -13.46 -4.94
N CYS A 93 -4.21 -12.61 -4.04
CA CYS A 93 -4.54 -12.97 -2.66
C CYS A 93 -5.99 -12.56 -2.32
N PRO A 94 -7.00 -13.25 -2.89
CA PRO A 94 -8.40 -13.02 -2.53
C PRO A 94 -8.64 -13.29 -1.04
N VAL A 95 -9.36 -12.40 -0.36
CA VAL A 95 -9.54 -12.46 1.10
C VAL A 95 -10.15 -13.78 1.59
N ASP A 96 -11.12 -14.34 0.89
CA ASP A 96 -11.77 -15.58 1.31
C ASP A 96 -10.82 -16.78 1.25
N GLN A 97 -9.97 -16.83 0.22
CA GLN A 97 -8.94 -17.87 0.11
C GLN A 97 -7.84 -17.65 1.14
N PHE A 98 -7.47 -16.38 1.41
CA PHE A 98 -6.50 -16.04 2.43
C PHE A 98 -6.97 -16.42 3.84
N LYS A 99 -8.25 -16.18 4.17
CA LYS A 99 -8.88 -16.63 5.42
C LYS A 99 -8.83 -18.15 5.57
N ALA A 100 -9.19 -18.89 4.53
CA ALA A 100 -9.12 -20.34 4.52
C ALA A 100 -7.68 -20.87 4.69
N PHE A 101 -6.71 -20.15 4.14
CA PHE A 101 -5.29 -20.46 4.32
C PHE A 101 -4.82 -20.18 5.75
N LYS A 102 -5.11 -18.99 6.29
CA LYS A 102 -4.80 -18.59 7.67
C LYS A 102 -5.39 -19.57 8.70
N ALA A 103 -6.60 -20.06 8.46
CA ALA A 103 -7.28 -21.02 9.34
C ALA A 103 -6.52 -22.35 9.54
N LYS A 104 -5.59 -22.70 8.63
CA LYS A 104 -4.71 -23.87 8.77
C LYS A 104 -3.58 -23.65 9.80
N TYR A 105 -3.36 -22.41 10.23
CA TYR A 105 -2.26 -21.99 11.10
C TYR A 105 -2.79 -21.05 12.21
N PRO A 106 -3.66 -21.53 13.13
CA PRO A 106 -4.38 -20.69 14.09
C PRO A 106 -3.48 -19.91 15.05
N ASP A 107 -2.27 -20.40 15.33
CA ASP A 107 -1.31 -19.77 16.26
C ASP A 107 -0.28 -18.87 15.56
N HIS A 108 -0.37 -18.71 14.23
CA HIS A 108 0.58 -17.90 13.47
C HIS A 108 0.15 -16.44 13.42
N LEU A 109 1.14 -15.55 13.56
CA LEU A 109 0.97 -14.12 13.30
C LEU A 109 1.04 -13.88 11.78
N VAL A 110 0.22 -12.97 11.29
CA VAL A 110 0.15 -12.62 9.88
C VAL A 110 0.91 -11.32 9.63
N VAL A 111 1.96 -11.40 8.81
CA VAL A 111 2.69 -10.25 8.28
C VAL A 111 2.34 -10.11 6.80
N SER A 112 1.62 -9.06 6.44
CA SER A 112 1.25 -8.80 5.05
C SER A 112 2.04 -7.65 4.46
N TYR A 113 2.58 -7.85 3.27
CA TYR A 113 3.13 -6.78 2.44
C TYR A 113 2.00 -5.85 2.01
N ILE A 114 2.27 -4.54 1.96
CA ILE A 114 1.29 -3.47 1.73
C ILE A 114 0.50 -3.64 0.42
N ASN A 115 1.08 -4.34 -0.56
CA ASN A 115 0.51 -4.71 -1.84
C ASN A 115 -0.54 -5.83 -1.70
N CYS A 116 -1.56 -5.59 -0.87
CA CYS A 116 -2.73 -6.43 -0.68
C CYS A 116 -3.96 -5.55 -0.45
N THR A 117 -5.15 -6.12 -0.62
CA THR A 117 -6.41 -5.37 -0.43
C THR A 117 -6.62 -4.95 1.03
N ALA A 118 -7.43 -3.92 1.26
CA ALA A 118 -7.86 -3.55 2.62
C ALA A 118 -8.46 -4.74 3.40
N ALA A 119 -9.18 -5.64 2.71
CA ALA A 119 -9.76 -6.82 3.32
C ALA A 119 -8.69 -7.83 3.81
N VAL A 120 -7.59 -8.01 3.07
CA VAL A 120 -6.45 -8.81 3.53
C VAL A 120 -5.73 -8.11 4.69
N LYS A 121 -5.56 -6.77 4.62
CA LYS A 121 -4.96 -6.01 5.73
C LYS A 121 -5.73 -6.18 7.05
N ALA A 122 -7.05 -6.30 6.99
CA ALA A 122 -7.88 -6.55 8.17
C ALA A 122 -7.64 -7.94 8.80
N GLU A 123 -7.07 -8.88 8.05
CA GLU A 123 -6.70 -10.21 8.54
C GLU A 123 -5.24 -10.29 9.04
N SER A 124 -4.50 -9.18 8.97
CA SER A 124 -3.07 -9.10 9.29
C SER A 124 -2.82 -8.54 10.69
N ASP A 125 -1.81 -9.09 11.38
CA ASP A 125 -1.30 -8.53 12.62
C ASP A 125 -0.32 -7.38 12.36
N TYR A 126 0.45 -7.49 11.26
CA TYR A 126 1.41 -6.49 10.83
C TYR A 126 1.32 -6.20 9.34
N ILE A 127 1.44 -4.93 8.98
CA ILE A 127 1.65 -4.50 7.59
C ILE A 127 3.10 -4.08 7.40
N CYS A 128 3.74 -4.60 6.36
CA CYS A 128 5.11 -4.27 5.99
C CYS A 128 5.20 -3.73 4.57
N THR A 129 6.36 -3.16 4.26
CA THR A 129 6.81 -2.74 2.93
C THR A 129 8.18 -3.37 2.70
N SER A 130 8.65 -3.46 1.45
CA SER A 130 9.97 -4.03 1.15
C SER A 130 11.10 -3.44 2.00
N PRO A 131 11.17 -2.10 2.25
CA PRO A 131 12.21 -1.51 3.09
C PRO A 131 12.19 -1.91 4.57
N ASN A 132 11.04 -2.32 5.13
CA ASN A 132 10.91 -2.58 6.57
C ASN A 132 10.49 -4.01 6.93
N ALA A 133 10.27 -4.88 5.95
CA ALA A 133 9.80 -6.26 6.17
C ALA A 133 10.72 -7.07 7.07
N VAL A 134 12.05 -7.01 6.86
CA VAL A 134 13.05 -7.69 7.69
C VAL A 134 12.97 -7.24 9.15
N LYS A 135 12.85 -5.93 9.37
CA LYS A 135 12.77 -5.35 10.72
C LYS A 135 11.51 -5.82 11.45
N ILE A 136 10.37 -5.85 10.78
CA ILE A 136 9.09 -6.30 11.35
C ILE A 136 9.17 -7.78 11.69
N VAL A 137 9.61 -8.62 10.77
CA VAL A 137 9.72 -10.07 11.00
C VAL A 137 10.73 -10.40 12.10
N ALA A 138 11.87 -9.71 12.14
CA ALA A 138 12.88 -9.88 13.19
C ALA A 138 12.39 -9.44 14.59
N SER A 139 11.39 -8.56 14.68
CA SER A 139 10.82 -8.14 15.97
C SER A 139 9.84 -9.16 16.57
N ILE A 140 9.36 -10.11 15.77
CA ILE A 140 8.42 -11.13 16.23
C ILE A 140 9.19 -12.22 17.00
N PRO A 141 8.71 -12.65 18.19
CA PRO A 141 9.34 -13.71 18.97
C PRO A 141 9.59 -14.98 18.14
N LYS A 142 10.74 -15.64 18.37
CA LYS A 142 11.17 -16.81 17.58
C LYS A 142 10.27 -18.03 17.74
N ASP A 143 9.52 -18.12 18.84
CA ASP A 143 8.58 -19.19 19.15
C ASP A 143 7.20 -19.00 18.48
N LYS A 144 6.95 -17.84 17.86
CA LYS A 144 5.70 -17.55 17.15
C LYS A 144 5.83 -17.82 15.66
N GLY A 145 5.01 -18.73 15.13
CA GLY A 145 4.91 -18.96 13.69
C GLY A 145 4.43 -17.71 12.95
N ILE A 146 4.85 -17.56 11.70
CA ILE A 146 4.52 -16.39 10.87
C ILE A 146 3.94 -16.86 9.54
N ILE A 147 2.80 -16.29 9.15
CA ILE A 147 2.33 -16.27 7.76
C ILE A 147 2.84 -14.98 7.11
N PHE A 148 3.46 -15.10 5.94
CA PHE A 148 3.83 -13.96 5.11
C PHE A 148 3.08 -13.98 3.78
N ALA A 149 2.46 -12.85 3.43
CA ALA A 149 1.63 -12.72 2.24
C ALA A 149 1.73 -11.31 1.62
N PRO A 150 1.32 -11.11 0.36
CA PRO A 150 1.06 -12.15 -0.63
C PRO A 150 2.31 -12.57 -1.43
N ASP A 151 3.42 -11.85 -1.30
CA ASP A 151 4.60 -12.07 -2.14
C ASP A 151 5.55 -13.13 -1.57
N ARG A 152 5.63 -14.28 -2.24
CA ARG A 152 6.53 -15.38 -1.85
C ARG A 152 8.01 -15.06 -2.05
N ASN A 153 8.37 -14.21 -3.00
CA ASN A 153 9.76 -13.87 -3.30
C ASN A 153 10.29 -12.93 -2.21
N LEU A 154 9.53 -11.90 -1.85
CA LEU A 154 9.84 -11.04 -0.71
C LEU A 154 9.89 -11.88 0.58
N GLY A 155 8.89 -12.75 0.79
CA GLY A 155 8.87 -13.66 1.94
C GLY A 155 10.13 -14.51 2.06
N ARG A 156 10.55 -15.19 0.97
CA ARG A 156 11.79 -15.98 0.95
C ARG A 156 13.03 -15.14 1.24
N TRP A 157 13.12 -13.93 0.67
CA TRP A 157 14.24 -13.04 0.95
C TRP A 157 14.27 -12.65 2.44
N VAL A 158 13.12 -12.31 3.03
CA VAL A 158 13.01 -12.01 4.46
C VAL A 158 13.42 -13.21 5.33
N MET A 159 13.02 -14.43 4.97
CA MET A 159 13.46 -15.65 5.67
C MET A 159 14.99 -15.76 5.70
N GLN A 160 15.65 -15.52 4.56
CA GLN A 160 17.12 -15.54 4.46
C GLN A 160 17.78 -14.46 5.33
N GLN A 161 17.21 -13.25 5.38
CA GLN A 161 17.78 -12.15 6.17
C GLN A 161 17.57 -12.32 7.68
N THR A 162 16.49 -12.97 8.09
CA THR A 162 16.08 -13.07 9.50
C THR A 162 16.37 -14.43 10.14
N GLY A 163 16.71 -15.45 9.33
CA GLY A 163 16.85 -16.83 9.79
C GLY A 163 15.51 -17.48 10.18
N ARG A 164 14.38 -16.93 9.74
CA ARG A 164 13.02 -17.41 10.02
C ARG A 164 12.56 -18.41 8.97
N GLU A 165 13.28 -19.52 8.84
CA GLU A 165 12.96 -20.57 7.84
C GLU A 165 11.61 -21.28 8.08
N ASP A 166 11.02 -21.07 9.25
CA ASP A 166 9.71 -21.56 9.67
C ASP A 166 8.52 -20.78 9.09
N MET A 167 8.76 -19.65 8.41
CA MET A 167 7.69 -18.84 7.84
C MET A 167 6.87 -19.58 6.79
N VAL A 168 5.56 -19.45 6.89
CA VAL A 168 4.58 -19.98 5.94
C VAL A 168 4.26 -18.90 4.91
N LEU A 169 4.49 -19.17 3.62
CA LEU A 169 4.32 -18.17 2.56
C LEU A 169 3.05 -18.38 1.74
N TRP A 170 2.26 -17.33 1.54
CA TRP A 170 1.30 -17.28 0.44
C TRP A 170 2.04 -17.36 -0.91
N GLN A 171 1.46 -18.05 -1.89
CA GLN A 171 2.17 -18.39 -3.15
C GLN A 171 1.97 -17.37 -4.28
N GLY A 172 1.70 -16.11 -3.95
CA GLY A 172 1.63 -15.00 -4.91
C GLY A 172 3.01 -14.49 -5.31
N ALA A 173 3.07 -13.76 -6.43
CA ALA A 173 4.26 -13.09 -6.94
C ALA A 173 3.86 -11.91 -7.83
N CYS A 174 4.65 -10.84 -7.78
CA CYS A 174 4.58 -9.73 -8.74
C CYS A 174 5.43 -10.04 -9.98
#